data_AF-A0A1Q6RUY0-F1
#
_entry.id   AF-A0A1Q6RUY0-F1
#
_cell.length_a   1.000
_cell.length_b   1.000
_cell.length_c   1.000
_cell.angle_alpha   90.00
_cell.angle_beta   90.00
_cell.angle_gamma   90.00
#
_symmetry.space_group_name_H-M   'P 1'
#
loop_
_entity.id
_entity.type
_entity.pdbx_description
1 polymer ?
#
loop_
_entity_poly.entity_id
_entity_poly.type
_entity_poly.pdbx_seq_one_letter_code
_entity_poly.pdbx_strand_id
1 'polypeptide(L)'
;MNCINTICLYLKKYLTDEQFENIFYDYIEDFQNSLEEDMYLNVLSTNFSSKQEKISLETELYNYVLENYDSVYENINDAYVERIIDSNKEDIVVEILKNKYQKREEVDIDCSMINTRSELIDAIKHALQYPHFCGDNWDAIEDLIYDIVLPQKLILHNWREVEKKLPQDTAILKSILDKYNNGRCVVIYT
;
A
#
# COMPACT_ATOMS: atom_id res chain seq x y z
N MET A 1 15.08 14.73 5.55
CA MET A 1 13.77 14.06 5.75
C MET A 1 13.20 14.41 7.14
N ASN A 2 11.93 14.15 7.45
CA ASN A 2 11.45 14.25 8.85
C ASN A 2 11.43 12.85 9.50
N CYS A 3 12.52 12.49 10.18
CA CYS A 3 12.73 11.17 10.76
C CYS A 3 11.70 10.80 11.84
N ILE A 4 11.30 11.76 12.69
CA ILE A 4 10.32 11.50 13.75
C ILE A 4 8.95 11.16 13.14
N ASN A 5 8.51 11.87 12.10
CA ASN A 5 7.28 11.53 11.39
C ASN A 5 7.38 10.15 10.74
N THR A 6 8.52 9.80 10.14
CA THR A 6 8.76 8.47 9.56
C THR A 6 8.64 7.36 10.59
N ILE A 7 9.25 7.52 11.77
CA ILE A 7 9.15 6.57 12.89
C ILE A 7 7.69 6.42 13.33
N CYS A 8 6.96 7.53 13.49
CA CYS A 8 5.55 7.48 13.87
C CYS A 8 4.70 6.75 12.83
N LEU A 9 4.95 6.96 11.53
CA LEU A 9 4.28 6.25 10.44
C LEU A 9 4.59 4.74 10.46
N TYR A 10 5.81 4.35 10.81
CA TYR A 10 6.21 2.96 11.01
C TYR A 10 5.49 2.32 12.21
N LEU A 11 5.51 2.97 13.38
CA LEU A 11 4.84 2.49 14.59
C LEU A 11 3.32 2.32 14.39
N LYS A 12 2.70 3.22 13.61
CA LYS A 12 1.27 3.18 13.25
C LYS A 12 0.95 2.23 12.08
N LYS A 13 1.94 1.49 11.55
CA LYS A 13 1.80 0.50 10.46
C LYS A 13 1.39 1.08 9.09
N TYR A 14 1.61 2.37 8.87
CA TYR A 14 1.50 2.95 7.53
C TYR A 14 2.67 2.51 6.63
N LEU A 15 3.85 2.30 7.23
CA LEU A 15 5.04 1.73 6.60
C LEU A 15 5.26 0.28 7.06
N THR A 16 5.75 -0.58 6.16
CA THR A 16 6.20 -1.93 6.50
C THR A 16 7.59 -1.91 7.13
N ASP A 17 8.01 -3.02 7.75
CA ASP A 17 9.38 -3.19 8.27
C ASP A 17 10.43 -2.93 7.18
N GLU A 18 10.25 -3.54 6.01
CA GLU A 18 11.16 -3.39 4.87
C GLU A 18 11.21 -1.94 4.35
N GLN A 19 10.07 -1.26 4.29
CA GLN A 19 10.02 0.15 3.89
C GLN A 19 10.78 1.02 4.89
N PHE A 20 10.53 0.83 6.19
CA PHE A 20 11.22 1.59 7.23
C PHE A 20 12.72 1.32 7.26
N GLU A 21 13.14 0.06 7.15
CA GLU A 21 14.54 -0.34 7.08
C GLU A 21 15.26 0.32 5.90
N ASN A 22 14.69 0.25 4.70
CA ASN A 22 15.26 0.88 3.51
C ASN A 22 15.37 2.40 3.68
N ILE A 23 14.30 3.06 4.18
CA ILE A 23 14.32 4.51 4.46
C ILE A 23 15.41 4.86 5.49
N PHE A 24 15.59 4.05 6.53
CA PHE A 24 16.61 4.28 7.54
C PHE A 24 18.02 4.26 6.94
N TYR A 25 18.34 3.24 6.14
CA TYR A 25 19.66 3.13 5.53
C TYR A 25 19.91 4.18 4.43
N ASP A 26 18.91 4.50 3.61
CA ASP A 26 19.03 5.51 2.56
C ASP A 26 19.25 6.93 3.13
N TYR A 27 18.76 7.19 4.34
CA TYR A 27 18.81 8.50 5.00
C TYR A 27 19.49 8.44 6.37
N ILE A 28 20.51 7.58 6.50
CA ILE A 28 21.16 7.28 7.79
C ILE A 28 21.69 8.52 8.51
N GLU A 29 22.22 9.50 7.78
CA GLU A 29 22.71 10.77 8.33
C GLU A 29 21.58 11.64 8.91
N ASP A 30 20.41 11.66 8.26
CA ASP A 30 19.25 12.41 8.78
C ASP A 30 18.78 11.82 10.11
N PHE A 31 18.78 10.48 10.23
CA PHE A 31 18.43 9.79 11.48
C PHE A 31 19.46 10.03 12.58
N GLN A 32 20.75 9.95 12.26
CA GLN A 32 21.83 10.23 13.21
C GLN A 32 21.73 11.64 13.79
N ASN A 33 21.34 12.62 12.96
CA ASN A 33 21.18 14.01 13.39
C ASN A 33 19.87 14.29 14.15
N SER A 34 18.87 13.41 14.00
CA SER A 34 17.52 13.62 14.56
C SER A 34 17.26 12.85 15.85
N LEU A 35 17.96 11.74 16.09
CA LEU A 35 17.77 10.85 17.23
C LEU A 35 18.84 11.05 18.30
N GLU A 36 18.48 10.72 19.54
CA GLU A 36 19.48 10.54 20.60
C GLU A 36 20.41 9.36 20.25
N GLU A 37 21.66 9.43 20.70
CA GLU A 37 22.72 8.50 20.29
C GLU A 37 22.36 7.04 20.60
N ASP A 38 21.79 6.78 21.77
CA ASP A 38 21.34 5.46 22.19
C ASP A 38 20.21 4.92 21.29
N MET A 39 19.22 5.76 20.98
CA MET A 39 18.11 5.40 20.11
C MET A 39 18.57 5.16 18.68
N TYR A 40 19.47 6.01 18.16
CA TYR A 40 20.08 5.83 16.84
C TYR A 40 20.84 4.50 16.75
N LEU A 41 21.70 4.21 17.73
CA LEU A 41 22.46 2.97 17.78
C LEU A 41 21.56 1.74 17.89
N ASN A 42 20.43 1.86 18.58
CA ASN A 42 19.45 0.80 18.69
C ASN A 42 18.84 0.44 17.33
N VAL A 43 18.35 1.45 16.59
CA VAL A 43 17.84 1.25 15.21
C VAL A 43 18.93 0.65 14.32
N LEU A 44 20.15 1.21 14.37
CA LEU A 44 21.29 0.76 13.56
C LEU A 44 21.69 -0.70 13.82
N SER A 45 21.57 -1.16 15.07
CA SER A 45 21.97 -2.50 15.47
C SER A 45 20.88 -3.57 15.29
N THR A 46 19.65 -3.15 14.98
CA THR A 46 18.50 -4.05 14.86
C THR A 46 18.59 -4.92 13.62
N ASN A 47 18.47 -6.24 13.78
CA ASN A 47 18.26 -7.14 12.66
C ASN A 47 16.77 -7.21 12.27
N PHE A 48 16.39 -6.53 11.20
CA PHE A 48 15.00 -6.50 10.69
C PHE A 48 14.49 -7.86 10.16
N SER A 49 15.37 -8.85 9.95
CA SER A 49 14.95 -10.23 9.69
C SER A 49 14.52 -10.98 10.96
N SER A 50 14.93 -10.52 12.15
CA SER A 50 14.62 -11.12 13.43
C SER A 50 13.31 -10.56 13.99
N LYS A 51 12.27 -11.40 14.06
CA LYS A 51 10.96 -11.00 14.63
C LYS A 51 11.08 -10.46 16.06
N GLN A 52 11.93 -11.09 16.88
CA GLN A 52 12.09 -10.69 18.27
C GLN A 52 12.74 -9.31 18.39
N GLU A 53 13.76 -9.02 17.59
CA GLU A 53 14.44 -7.73 17.61
C GLU A 53 13.54 -6.61 17.09
N LYS A 54 12.76 -6.86 16.02
CA LYS A 54 11.76 -5.89 15.56
C LYS A 54 10.73 -5.51 16.62
N ILE A 55 10.23 -6.48 17.37
CA ILE A 55 9.29 -6.21 18.47
C ILE A 55 9.96 -5.38 19.57
N SER A 56 11.23 -5.66 19.88
CA SER A 56 12.02 -4.87 20.84
C SER A 56 12.16 -3.42 20.35
N LEU A 57 12.62 -3.25 19.10
CA LEU A 57 12.81 -1.95 18.48
C LEU A 57 11.51 -1.15 18.45
N GLU A 58 10.40 -1.74 18.03
CA GLU A 58 9.08 -1.08 18.02
C GLU A 58 8.68 -0.59 19.41
N THR A 59 8.94 -1.39 20.46
CA THR A 59 8.63 -1.02 21.84
C THR A 59 9.49 0.16 22.30
N GLU A 60 10.79 0.12 21.99
CA GLU A 60 11.75 1.15 22.40
C GLU A 60 11.50 2.47 21.66
N LEU A 61 11.27 2.42 20.34
CA LEU A 61 10.86 3.57 19.54
C LEU A 61 9.53 4.16 20.03
N TYR A 62 8.56 3.31 20.38
CA TYR A 62 7.27 3.77 20.88
C TYR A 62 7.42 4.55 22.18
N ASN A 63 8.16 4.02 23.16
CA ASN A 63 8.42 4.73 24.42
C ASN A 63 9.17 6.04 24.17
N TYR A 64 10.22 6.01 23.35
CA TYR A 64 10.99 7.20 22.98
C TYR A 64 10.13 8.30 22.36
N VAL A 65 9.24 7.92 21.44
CA VAL A 65 8.33 8.84 20.77
C VAL A 65 7.29 9.40 21.74
N LEU A 66 6.72 8.58 22.64
CA LEU A 66 5.77 9.09 23.65
C LEU A 66 6.43 10.04 24.66
N GLU A 67 7.67 9.78 25.06
CA GLU A 67 8.37 10.61 26.04
C GLU A 67 8.77 11.98 25.46
N ASN A 68 9.15 12.02 24.17
CA ASN A 68 9.75 13.21 23.57
C ASN A 68 8.87 13.91 22.51
N TYR A 69 7.96 13.17 21.88
CA TYR A 69 7.25 13.58 20.67
C TYR A 69 5.76 13.16 20.66
N ASP A 70 5.13 13.01 21.83
CA ASP A 70 3.73 12.54 21.97
C ASP A 70 2.76 13.27 21.03
N SER A 71 2.83 14.61 21.01
CA SER A 71 1.99 15.42 20.13
C SER A 71 2.19 15.13 18.64
N VAL A 72 3.39 14.73 18.21
CA VAL A 72 3.64 14.32 16.82
C VAL A 72 2.97 12.96 16.58
N TYR A 73 3.14 12.03 17.50
CA TYR A 73 2.57 10.68 17.40
C TYR A 73 1.04 10.68 17.36
N GLU A 74 0.38 11.50 18.18
CA GLU A 74 -1.08 11.67 18.17
C GLU A 74 -1.58 12.28 16.84
N ASN A 75 -0.79 13.16 16.24
CA ASN A 75 -1.13 13.80 14.97
C ASN A 75 -1.00 12.86 13.76
N ILE A 76 -0.24 11.76 13.85
CA ILE A 76 -0.14 10.76 12.77
C ILE A 76 -1.35 9.83 12.81
N ASN A 77 -2.24 10.02 11.85
CA ASN A 77 -3.48 9.28 11.63
C ASN A 77 -3.90 9.37 10.15
N ASP A 78 -5.04 8.79 9.79
CA ASP A 78 -5.52 8.73 8.41
C ASP A 78 -5.66 10.13 7.78
N ALA A 79 -6.16 11.11 8.54
CA ALA A 79 -6.29 12.49 8.05
C ALA A 79 -4.93 13.18 7.83
N TYR A 80 -3.89 12.81 8.60
CA TYR A 80 -2.53 13.24 8.30
C TYR A 80 -2.02 12.60 7.00
N VAL A 81 -2.23 11.30 6.81
CA VAL A 81 -1.82 10.58 5.60
C VAL A 81 -2.50 11.18 4.37
N GLU A 82 -3.80 11.43 4.41
CA GLU A 82 -4.56 12.10 3.33
C GLU A 82 -3.95 13.45 2.96
N ARG A 83 -3.62 14.30 3.94
CA ARG A 83 -3.02 15.62 3.67
C ARG A 83 -1.63 15.52 3.03
N ILE A 84 -0.81 14.54 3.41
CA ILE A 84 0.53 14.43 2.84
C ILE A 84 0.53 13.79 1.45
N ILE A 85 -0.38 12.85 1.16
CA ILE A 85 -0.54 12.32 -0.20
C ILE A 85 -1.09 13.38 -1.16
N ASP A 86 -1.90 14.33 -0.68
CA ASP A 86 -2.39 15.46 -1.48
C ASP A 86 -1.36 16.60 -1.61
N SER A 87 -0.22 16.50 -0.91
CA SER A 87 0.82 17.51 -0.97
C SER A 87 1.72 17.35 -2.21
N ASN A 88 2.26 18.49 -2.67
CA ASN A 88 3.28 18.53 -3.73
C ASN A 88 4.71 18.28 -3.17
N LYS A 89 4.82 17.67 -1.99
CA LYS A 89 6.13 17.42 -1.37
C LYS A 89 6.81 16.25 -2.08
N GLU A 90 8.02 16.48 -2.58
CA GLU A 90 8.93 15.43 -3.05
C GLU A 90 9.66 14.84 -1.83
N ASP A 91 9.19 13.67 -1.39
CA ASP A 91 9.70 12.96 -0.21
C ASP A 91 9.40 11.46 -0.39
N ILE A 92 10.38 10.60 -0.14
CA ILE A 92 10.25 9.15 -0.36
C ILE A 92 9.08 8.54 0.42
N VAL A 93 8.82 9.05 1.63
CA VAL A 93 7.70 8.57 2.46
C VAL A 93 6.38 8.97 1.83
N VAL A 94 6.30 10.19 1.28
CA VAL A 94 5.11 10.65 0.55
C VAL A 94 4.88 9.80 -0.70
N GLU A 95 5.94 9.45 -1.43
CA GLU A 95 5.84 8.58 -2.61
C GLU A 95 5.35 7.16 -2.25
N ILE A 96 5.91 6.55 -1.19
CA ILE A 96 5.46 5.25 -0.69
C ILE A 96 3.98 5.29 -0.30
N LEU A 97 3.57 6.33 0.43
CA LEU A 97 2.18 6.49 0.87
C LEU A 97 1.25 6.81 -0.30
N LYS A 98 1.68 7.56 -1.31
CA LYS A 98 0.93 7.77 -2.54
C LYS A 98 0.71 6.45 -3.26
N ASN A 99 1.77 5.67 -3.45
CA ASN A 99 1.67 4.36 -4.11
C ASN A 99 0.72 3.39 -3.38
N LYS A 100 0.61 3.51 -2.05
CA LYS A 100 -0.23 2.62 -1.23
C LYS A 100 -1.67 3.13 -1.05
N TYR A 101 -1.85 4.44 -0.88
CA TYR A 101 -3.10 5.04 -0.42
C TYR A 101 -3.72 6.03 -1.40
N GLN A 102 -2.97 6.53 -2.40
CA GLN A 102 -3.51 7.49 -3.35
C GLN A 102 -4.49 6.81 -4.29
N LYS A 103 -5.69 7.38 -4.35
CA LYS A 103 -6.70 6.96 -5.31
C LYS A 103 -6.26 7.33 -6.72
N ARG A 104 -5.94 6.32 -7.52
CA ARG A 104 -5.60 6.47 -8.95
C ARG A 104 -6.82 7.00 -9.71
N GLU A 105 -6.64 7.95 -10.63
CA GLU A 105 -7.77 8.48 -11.42
C GLU A 105 -8.33 7.42 -12.39
N GLU A 106 -7.44 6.78 -13.13
CA GLU A 106 -7.78 5.81 -14.18
C GLU A 106 -6.77 4.68 -14.18
N VAL A 107 -7.27 3.45 -14.32
CA VAL A 107 -6.46 2.24 -14.52
C VAL A 107 -7.04 1.49 -15.71
N ASP A 108 -6.18 1.11 -16.65
CA ASP A 108 -6.53 0.36 -17.85
C ASP A 108 -6.00 -1.07 -17.78
N ILE A 109 -6.83 -2.02 -18.23
CA ILE A 109 -6.46 -3.42 -18.39
C ILE A 109 -6.73 -3.81 -19.83
N ASP A 110 -5.67 -4.15 -20.59
CA ASP A 110 -5.83 -4.72 -21.92
C ASP A 110 -6.08 -6.23 -21.85
N CYS A 111 -7.28 -6.67 -22.23
CA CYS A 111 -7.66 -8.07 -22.22
C CYS A 111 -7.32 -8.82 -23.52
N SER A 112 -6.64 -8.18 -24.50
CA SER A 112 -6.39 -8.76 -25.83
C SER A 112 -5.62 -10.09 -25.78
N MET A 113 -4.63 -10.18 -24.89
CA MET A 113 -3.74 -11.33 -24.74
C MET A 113 -4.17 -12.32 -23.66
N ILE A 114 -5.33 -12.11 -23.01
CA ILE A 114 -5.84 -12.99 -21.97
C ILE A 114 -6.56 -14.18 -22.61
N ASN A 115 -6.14 -15.40 -22.25
CA ASN A 115 -6.66 -16.67 -22.76
C ASN A 115 -7.04 -17.65 -21.65
N THR A 116 -6.60 -17.41 -20.41
CA THR A 116 -6.87 -18.28 -19.26
C THR A 116 -7.40 -17.50 -18.06
N ARG A 117 -8.08 -18.19 -17.15
CA ARG A 117 -8.51 -17.64 -15.86
C ARG A 117 -7.35 -17.07 -15.04
N SER A 118 -6.20 -17.75 -15.03
CA SER A 118 -5.03 -17.29 -14.27
C SER A 118 -4.55 -15.95 -14.80
N GLU A 119 -4.38 -15.82 -16.12
CA GLU A 119 -3.97 -14.55 -16.75
C GLU A 119 -4.96 -13.42 -16.45
N LEU A 120 -6.26 -13.70 -16.38
CA LEU A 120 -7.26 -12.70 -16.03
C LEU A 120 -7.16 -12.27 -14.56
N ILE A 121 -6.99 -13.22 -13.64
CA ILE A 121 -6.79 -12.94 -12.21
C ILE A 121 -5.50 -12.15 -12.00
N ASP A 122 -4.41 -12.57 -12.64
CA ASP A 122 -3.10 -11.91 -12.55
C ASP A 122 -3.15 -10.48 -13.09
N ALA A 123 -3.82 -10.25 -14.22
CA ALA A 123 -4.03 -8.92 -14.76
C ALA A 123 -4.78 -7.99 -13.78
N ILE A 124 -5.82 -8.50 -13.13
CA ILE A 124 -6.60 -7.76 -12.12
C ILE A 124 -5.75 -7.48 -10.88
N LYS A 125 -5.08 -8.50 -10.33
CA LYS A 125 -4.23 -8.36 -9.15
C LYS A 125 -3.13 -7.34 -9.37
N HIS A 126 -2.47 -7.40 -10.52
CA HIS A 126 -1.40 -6.48 -10.89
C HIS A 126 -1.94 -5.06 -11.09
N ALA A 127 -2.98 -4.90 -11.92
CA ALA A 127 -3.55 -3.59 -12.23
C ALA A 127 -4.12 -2.90 -10.99
N LEU A 128 -4.75 -3.64 -10.08
CA LEU A 128 -5.34 -3.08 -8.86
C LEU A 128 -4.40 -3.13 -7.65
N GLN A 129 -3.17 -3.64 -7.82
CA GLN A 129 -2.15 -3.74 -6.76
C GLN A 129 -2.63 -4.55 -5.54
N TYR A 130 -3.24 -5.72 -5.79
CA TYR A 130 -3.63 -6.63 -4.72
C TYR A 130 -2.42 -7.08 -3.89
N PRO A 131 -2.61 -7.38 -2.59
CA PRO A 131 -1.56 -7.91 -1.74
C PRO A 131 -0.97 -9.21 -2.30
N HIS A 132 0.33 -9.44 -2.10
CA HIS A 132 1.04 -10.63 -2.60
C HIS A 132 0.43 -11.96 -2.08
N PHE A 133 -0.18 -11.94 -0.90
CA PHE A 133 -0.84 -13.11 -0.30
C PHE A 133 -2.26 -13.37 -0.82
N CYS A 134 -2.79 -12.51 -1.71
CA CYS A 134 -4.09 -12.74 -2.33
C CYS A 134 -4.07 -14.05 -3.13
N GLY A 135 -5.02 -14.94 -2.86
CA GLY A 135 -5.15 -16.22 -3.56
C GLY A 135 -5.54 -16.06 -5.04
N ASP A 136 -5.29 -17.11 -5.82
CA ASP A 136 -5.52 -17.12 -7.28
C ASP A 136 -6.90 -17.68 -7.64
N ASN A 137 -7.95 -17.10 -7.06
CA ASN A 137 -9.34 -17.46 -7.32
C ASN A 137 -10.30 -16.26 -7.11
N TRP A 138 -11.52 -16.36 -7.63
CA TRP A 138 -12.49 -15.26 -7.57
C TRP A 138 -12.98 -14.93 -6.17
N ASP A 139 -13.06 -15.91 -5.27
CA ASP A 139 -13.45 -15.69 -3.88
C ASP A 139 -12.42 -14.80 -3.17
N ALA A 140 -11.12 -15.07 -3.36
CA ALA A 140 -10.04 -14.25 -2.81
C ALA A 140 -10.03 -12.81 -3.38
N ILE A 141 -10.38 -12.65 -4.66
CA ILE A 141 -10.54 -11.33 -5.28
C ILE A 141 -11.71 -10.57 -4.63
N GLU A 142 -12.86 -11.23 -4.46
CA GLU A 142 -14.05 -10.64 -3.85
C GLU A 142 -13.83 -10.29 -2.37
N ASP A 143 -13.12 -11.13 -1.62
CA ASP A 143 -12.84 -10.90 -0.20
C ASP A 143 -11.95 -9.66 0.02
N LEU A 144 -10.93 -9.47 -0.81
CA LEU A 144 -9.91 -8.42 -0.62
C LEU A 144 -10.20 -7.11 -1.36
N ILE A 145 -11.17 -7.07 -2.27
CA ILE A 145 -11.44 -5.85 -3.07
C ILE A 145 -11.87 -4.65 -2.19
N TYR A 146 -12.37 -4.90 -0.98
CA TYR A 146 -12.70 -3.87 0.01
C TYR A 146 -11.50 -3.31 0.75
N ASP A 147 -10.39 -4.06 0.80
CA ASP A 147 -9.19 -3.74 1.55
C ASP A 147 -8.12 -3.06 0.69
N ILE A 148 -8.41 -2.80 -0.59
CA ILE A 148 -7.52 -2.12 -1.53
C ILE A 148 -8.05 -0.74 -1.92
N VAL A 149 -7.15 0.12 -2.39
CA VAL A 149 -7.50 1.42 -2.94
C VAL A 149 -7.85 1.28 -4.43
N LEU A 150 -9.15 1.20 -4.70
CA LEU A 150 -9.69 1.18 -6.06
C LEU A 150 -9.50 2.53 -6.77
N PRO A 151 -9.24 2.55 -8.09
CA PRO A 151 -9.18 3.79 -8.85
C PRO A 151 -10.56 4.48 -8.92
N GLN A 152 -10.59 5.75 -9.35
CA GLN A 152 -11.86 6.41 -9.66
C GLN A 152 -12.52 5.78 -10.89
N LYS A 153 -11.70 5.32 -11.85
CA LYS A 153 -12.16 4.63 -13.05
C LYS A 153 -11.28 3.41 -13.37
N LEU A 154 -11.92 2.29 -13.70
CA LEU A 154 -11.27 1.08 -14.19
C LEU A 154 -11.82 0.78 -15.60
N ILE A 155 -10.96 0.71 -16.60
CA ILE A 155 -11.33 0.43 -17.98
C ILE A 155 -10.75 -0.93 -18.39
N LEU A 156 -11.61 -1.85 -18.80
CA LEU A 156 -11.23 -3.16 -19.34
C LEU A 156 -11.38 -3.12 -20.85
N HIS A 157 -10.25 -3.04 -21.56
CA HIS A 157 -10.20 -3.00 -23.02
C HIS A 157 -10.27 -4.38 -23.63
N ASN A 158 -10.89 -4.47 -24.81
CA ASN A 158 -11.09 -5.73 -25.54
C ASN A 158 -11.89 -6.76 -24.73
N TRP A 159 -12.82 -6.28 -23.90
CA TRP A 159 -13.58 -7.11 -22.97
C TRP A 159 -14.40 -8.18 -23.68
N ARG A 160 -15.01 -7.82 -24.83
CA ARG A 160 -15.81 -8.75 -25.63
C ARG A 160 -15.02 -9.96 -26.13
N GLU A 161 -13.72 -9.81 -26.34
CA GLU A 161 -12.88 -10.90 -26.82
C GLU A 161 -12.55 -11.88 -25.69
N VAL A 162 -12.27 -11.39 -24.48
CA VAL A 162 -12.07 -12.26 -23.32
C VAL A 162 -13.38 -12.90 -22.85
N GLU A 163 -14.52 -12.20 -22.97
CA GLU A 163 -15.85 -12.75 -22.63
C GLU A 163 -16.21 -13.96 -23.51
N LYS A 164 -15.85 -13.94 -24.79
CA LYS A 164 -16.02 -15.11 -25.69
C LYS A 164 -15.14 -16.29 -25.30
N LYS A 165 -13.90 -16.03 -24.87
CA LYS A 165 -12.92 -17.07 -24.50
C LYS A 165 -13.21 -17.67 -23.13
N LEU A 166 -13.59 -16.83 -22.16
CA LEU A 166 -13.73 -17.15 -20.74
C LEU A 166 -15.11 -16.69 -20.20
N PRO A 167 -16.22 -17.22 -20.73
CA PRO A 167 -17.56 -16.70 -20.43
C PRO A 167 -17.97 -16.84 -18.97
N GLN A 168 -17.53 -17.90 -18.29
CA GLN A 168 -17.86 -18.11 -16.88
C GLN A 168 -17.07 -17.17 -15.97
N ASP A 169 -15.75 -17.10 -16.17
CA ASP A 169 -14.86 -16.25 -15.37
C ASP A 169 -15.17 -14.77 -15.53
N THR A 170 -15.42 -14.32 -16.76
CA THR A 170 -15.78 -12.92 -17.03
C THR A 170 -17.15 -12.55 -16.44
N ALA A 171 -18.11 -13.47 -16.38
CA ALA A 171 -19.38 -13.24 -15.70
C ALA A 171 -19.21 -13.09 -14.18
N ILE A 172 -18.35 -13.89 -13.56
CA ILE A 172 -18.03 -13.79 -12.12
C ILE A 172 -17.31 -12.46 -11.85
N LEU A 173 -16.24 -12.16 -12.58
CA LEU A 173 -15.48 -10.92 -12.41
C LEU A 173 -16.36 -9.69 -12.61
N LYS A 174 -17.24 -9.69 -13.62
CA LYS A 174 -18.19 -8.61 -13.84
C LYS A 174 -19.15 -8.44 -12.66
N SER A 175 -19.70 -9.54 -12.15
CA SER A 175 -20.56 -9.53 -10.95
C SER A 175 -19.82 -8.97 -9.73
N ILE A 176 -18.55 -9.32 -9.53
CA ILE A 176 -17.71 -8.75 -8.48
C ILE A 176 -17.59 -7.25 -8.72
N LEU A 177 -16.99 -6.81 -9.84
CA LEU A 177 -16.70 -5.40 -10.12
C LEU A 177 -17.95 -4.50 -10.11
N ASP A 178 -19.08 -4.97 -10.64
CA ASP A 178 -20.33 -4.21 -10.68
C ASP A 178 -20.92 -3.94 -9.29
N LYS A 179 -20.66 -4.79 -8.28
CA LYS A 179 -21.06 -4.50 -6.88
C LYS A 179 -20.41 -3.22 -6.35
N TYR A 180 -19.20 -2.89 -6.83
CA TYR A 180 -18.39 -1.76 -6.38
C TYR A 180 -18.52 -0.52 -7.27
N ASN A 181 -19.24 -0.65 -8.38
CA ASN A 181 -19.63 0.43 -9.29
C ASN A 181 -20.73 1.34 -8.69
N ASN A 182 -20.68 1.57 -7.37
CA ASN A 182 -21.62 2.35 -6.58
C ASN A 182 -20.91 3.53 -5.89
N GLY A 183 -20.17 4.32 -6.68
CA GLY A 183 -19.49 5.53 -6.22
C GLY A 183 -18.05 5.34 -5.72
N ARG A 184 -17.55 4.10 -5.65
CA ARG A 184 -16.14 3.82 -5.30
C ARG A 184 -15.23 3.82 -6.51
N CYS A 185 -15.61 3.12 -7.56
CA CYS A 185 -14.87 3.02 -8.82
C CYS A 185 -15.87 2.92 -9.97
N VAL A 186 -15.70 3.70 -11.02
CA VAL A 186 -16.49 3.59 -12.26
C VAL A 186 -15.85 2.51 -13.13
N VAL A 187 -16.55 1.40 -13.35
CA VAL A 187 -16.04 0.29 -14.17
C VAL A 187 -16.61 0.38 -15.60
N ILE A 188 -15.74 0.35 -16.60
CA ILE A 188 -16.09 0.45 -18.02
C ILE A 188 -15.53 -0.77 -18.76
N TYR A 189 -16.35 -1.39 -19.59
CA TYR A 189 -15.98 -2.52 -20.44
C TYR A 189 -16.05 -2.09 -21.91
N THR A 190 -14.93 -2.15 -22.66
CA THR A 190 -14.86 -1.70 -24.08
C THR A 190 -14.65 -2.85 -25.06
#